data_AF-A0A2T9XAB4-F1
#
_entry.id   AF-A0A2T9XAB4-F1
#
_cell.length_a   1.000
_cell.length_b   1.000
_cell.length_c   1.000
_cell.angle_alpha   90.00
_cell.angle_beta   90.00
_cell.angle_gamma   90.00
#
_symmetry.space_group_name_H-M   'P 1'
#
loop_
_entity.id
_entity.type
_entity.pdbx_description
1 polymer ?
#
loop_
_entity_poly.entity_id
_entity_poly.type
_entity_poly.pdbx_seq_one_letter_code
_entity_poly.pdbx_strand_id
1 'polypeptide(L)'
;DPLIAKVICEDCDKAVEIVKDFWFKQERGKCSVCGGDGSDLDEDWRYYVDGQKGISELVGIRVLCKKCHLAKHQGYAKVNGKSKEALEQLAKINGVSSVKDLVENAFLIHFELSKIFDWTFKLSALSEPLRGKAEKLLNTAYKNNFLLKGNWLYYIGKNHGKIEEESIGRTIQLLKSNKDLLYIAISSVSEKATVLINEFNTFIKMINDTLEKLKRSENILMAEYLTGKWMIFVKKDIYPKFFKRIIEVLGDEVYELKIDDGSSQFHSNKELPVIVYVPSALDFEYIIKVEDSIKKVMKEFNINKDLFFKPDIFTEKGIYSGNSELKPYIYFTSVQRRKATAYRA
;
A
#
# COMPACT_ATOMS: atom_id res chain seq x y z
N ASP A 1 9.64 7.19 7.21
CA ASP A 1 11.08 7.38 6.94
C ASP A 1 11.31 8.66 6.11
N PRO A 2 12.42 9.40 6.32
CA PRO A 2 12.74 10.60 5.54
C PRO A 2 12.80 10.38 4.02
N LEU A 3 13.22 9.20 3.54
CA LEU A 3 13.35 8.91 2.11
C LEU A 3 12.02 9.05 1.36
N ILE A 4 10.99 8.36 1.85
CA ILE A 4 9.65 8.38 1.23
C ILE A 4 8.92 9.71 1.46
N ALA A 5 9.24 10.43 2.54
CA ALA A 5 8.65 11.72 2.84
C ALA A 5 9.03 12.80 1.79
N LYS A 6 10.16 12.64 1.10
CA LYS A 6 10.56 13.50 -0.04
C LYS A 6 9.56 13.50 -1.20
N VAL A 7 8.72 12.47 -1.31
CA VAL A 7 7.67 12.40 -2.32
C VAL A 7 6.51 13.35 -1.98
N ILE A 8 6.21 13.51 -0.69
CA ILE A 8 4.98 14.14 -0.21
C ILE A 8 5.04 15.66 -0.37
N CYS A 9 6.11 16.29 0.12
CA CYS A 9 6.27 17.73 0.05
C CYS A 9 7.73 18.18 0.18
N GLU A 10 7.99 19.44 -0.14
CA GLU A 10 9.27 20.07 0.13
C GLU A 10 9.53 20.17 1.64
N ASP A 11 10.75 19.78 2.05
CA ASP A 11 11.24 19.67 3.43
C ASP A 11 10.49 18.66 4.33
N CYS A 12 9.62 17.83 3.76
CA CYS A 12 8.91 16.79 4.51
C CYS A 12 9.84 15.74 5.12
N ASP A 13 11.01 15.48 4.51
CA ASP A 13 12.05 14.60 5.05
C ASP A 13 12.63 15.12 6.37
N LYS A 14 12.97 16.42 6.41
CA LYS A 14 13.41 17.09 7.65
C LYS A 14 12.33 17.08 8.71
N ALA A 15 11.06 17.27 8.33
CA ALA A 15 9.95 17.20 9.27
C ALA A 15 9.87 15.82 9.95
N VAL A 16 10.03 14.74 9.18
CA VAL A 16 10.06 13.37 9.72
C VAL A 16 11.22 13.17 10.69
N GLU A 17 12.42 13.68 10.40
CA GLU A 17 13.57 13.60 11.31
C GLU A 17 13.29 14.31 12.64
N ILE A 18 12.73 15.52 12.60
CA ILE A 18 12.41 16.28 13.81
C ILE A 18 11.32 15.58 14.63
N VAL A 19 10.26 15.06 13.98
CA VAL A 19 9.20 14.28 14.66
C VAL A 19 9.79 13.04 15.32
N LYS A 20 10.65 12.32 14.61
CA LYS A 20 11.33 11.13 15.13
C LYS A 20 12.16 11.49 16.37
N ASP A 21 13.00 12.50 16.29
CA ASP A 21 13.82 12.95 17.42
C ASP A 21 12.98 13.40 18.61
N PHE A 22 11.91 14.16 18.36
CA PHE A 22 10.96 14.56 19.38
C PHE A 22 10.33 13.34 20.07
N TRP A 23 9.86 12.35 19.30
CA TRP A 23 9.23 11.15 19.83
C TRP A 23 10.18 10.35 20.72
N PHE A 24 11.43 10.16 20.31
CA PHE A 24 12.39 9.39 21.09
C PHE A 24 12.89 10.11 22.35
N LYS A 25 12.88 11.46 22.35
CA LYS A 25 13.27 12.29 23.50
C LYS A 25 12.22 12.39 24.60
N GLN A 26 10.97 11.97 24.38
CA GLN A 26 9.95 12.06 25.42
C GLN A 26 10.35 11.22 26.65
N GLU A 27 10.16 11.80 27.83
CA GLU A 27 10.44 11.10 29.08
C GLU A 27 9.40 10.00 29.33
N ARG A 28 9.87 8.91 29.94
CA ARG A 28 9.01 7.81 30.38
C ARG A 28 8.93 7.90 31.90
N GLY A 29 7.79 7.51 32.45
CA GLY A 29 7.51 7.68 33.87
C GLY A 29 6.38 6.77 34.30
N LYS A 30 5.39 7.32 35.01
CA LYS A 30 4.22 6.54 35.41
C LYS A 30 3.18 6.49 34.29
N CYS A 31 2.48 5.36 34.23
CA CYS A 31 1.33 5.18 33.37
C CYS A 31 0.25 6.18 33.77
N SER A 32 -0.14 7.04 32.83
CA SER A 32 -1.18 8.06 33.03
C SER A 32 -2.56 7.49 33.37
N VAL A 33 -2.78 6.20 33.10
CA VAL A 33 -4.07 5.53 33.32
C VAL A 33 -4.11 4.77 34.64
N CYS A 34 -3.07 4.00 34.97
CA CYS A 34 -3.08 3.09 36.13
C CYS A 34 -2.06 3.40 37.22
N GLY A 35 -1.20 4.41 37.03
CA GLY A 35 -0.12 4.77 37.96
C GLY A 35 1.05 3.79 38.03
N GLY A 36 1.00 2.65 37.34
CA GLY A 36 2.11 1.69 37.26
C GLY A 36 3.30 2.20 36.42
N ASP A 37 4.34 1.39 36.25
CA ASP A 37 5.51 1.80 35.46
C ASP A 37 5.20 1.86 33.96
N GLY A 38 5.35 3.06 33.41
CA GLY A 38 5.08 3.40 32.03
C GLY A 38 6.34 3.27 31.17
N SER A 39 6.21 2.66 30.00
CA SER A 39 7.32 2.45 29.06
C SER A 39 6.97 2.85 27.63
N ASP A 40 5.68 2.87 27.30
CA ASP A 40 5.21 3.17 25.96
C ASP A 40 4.66 4.60 25.91
N LEU A 41 4.82 5.25 24.76
CA LEU A 41 4.13 6.48 24.43
C LEU A 41 2.89 6.16 23.62
N ASP A 42 1.81 6.87 23.92
CA ASP A 42 0.51 6.73 23.25
C ASP A 42 -0.01 8.11 22.86
N GLU A 43 -0.64 8.14 21.70
CA GLU A 43 -1.23 9.34 21.11
C GLU A 43 -2.68 9.49 21.58
N ASP A 44 -3.06 10.65 22.11
CA ASP A 44 -4.45 10.97 22.46
C ASP A 44 -5.09 11.80 21.36
N TRP A 45 -6.00 11.18 20.61
CA TRP A 45 -6.67 11.77 19.46
C TRP A 45 -8.13 12.12 19.78
N ARG A 46 -8.59 13.27 19.28
CA ARG A 46 -10.00 13.69 19.26
C ARG A 46 -10.47 13.80 17.83
N TYR A 47 -11.72 13.41 17.59
CA TYR A 47 -12.34 13.41 16.27
C TYR A 47 -13.58 14.28 16.30
N TYR A 48 -13.65 15.24 15.39
CA TYR A 48 -14.79 16.14 15.20
C TYR A 48 -15.29 15.99 13.77
N VAL A 49 -16.59 15.78 13.58
CA VAL A 49 -17.18 15.48 12.27
C VAL A 49 -18.33 16.41 11.99
N ASP A 50 -18.35 16.96 10.77
CA ASP A 50 -19.46 17.71 10.19
C ASP A 50 -19.70 17.21 8.75
N GLY A 51 -20.71 16.35 8.59
CA GLY A 51 -21.00 15.68 7.33
C GLY A 51 -19.83 14.79 6.87
N GLN A 52 -19.26 15.11 5.71
CA GLN A 52 -18.11 14.40 5.12
C GLN A 52 -16.75 15.03 5.48
N LYS A 53 -16.75 16.05 6.35
CA LYS A 53 -15.53 16.72 6.82
C LYS A 53 -15.21 16.28 8.24
N GLY A 54 -13.92 16.06 8.49
CA GLY A 54 -13.42 15.62 9.79
C GLY A 54 -12.20 16.42 10.23
N ILE A 55 -12.06 16.63 11.54
CA ILE A 55 -10.82 17.07 12.17
C ILE A 55 -10.33 15.94 13.07
N SER A 56 -9.11 15.46 12.80
CA SER A 56 -8.37 14.55 13.67
C SER A 56 -7.33 15.36 14.44
N GLU A 57 -7.56 15.56 15.73
CA GLU A 57 -6.72 16.41 16.57
C GLU A 57 -5.91 15.56 17.56
N LEU A 58 -4.58 15.61 17.46
CA LEU A 58 -3.68 15.09 18.50
C LEU A 58 -3.65 16.10 19.64
N VAL A 59 -4.36 15.81 20.72
CA VAL A 59 -4.48 16.71 21.89
C VAL A 59 -3.45 16.42 22.97
N GLY A 60 -2.83 15.24 22.96
CA GLY A 60 -1.79 14.91 23.92
C GLY A 60 -0.95 13.70 23.51
N ILE A 61 0.22 13.62 24.13
CA ILE A 61 1.07 12.41 24.14
C ILE A 61 1.19 12.00 25.60
N ARG A 62 0.95 10.72 25.88
CA ARG A 62 0.92 10.21 27.26
C ARG A 62 1.73 8.95 27.40
N VAL A 63 2.27 8.74 28.58
CA VAL A 63 2.97 7.52 28.94
C VAL A 63 1.96 6.47 29.39
N LEU A 64 2.04 5.26 28.85
CA LEU A 64 1.27 4.10 29.26
C LEU A 64 2.20 2.92 29.65
N CYS A 65 1.71 2.05 30.53
CA CYS A 65 2.30 0.73 30.70
C CYS A 65 1.83 -0.21 29.58
N LYS A 66 2.61 -1.26 29.28
CA LYS A 66 2.32 -2.20 28.18
C LYS A 66 0.90 -2.77 28.21
N LYS A 67 0.39 -3.10 29.40
CA LYS A 67 -0.97 -3.64 29.57
C LYS A 67 -2.05 -2.61 29.22
N CYS A 68 -1.91 -1.37 29.72
CA CYS A 68 -2.87 -0.30 29.41
C CYS A 68 -2.80 0.12 27.94
N HIS A 69 -1.61 0.12 27.36
CA HIS A 69 -1.42 0.41 25.94
C HIS A 69 -2.08 -0.66 25.05
N LEU A 70 -1.85 -1.95 25.35
CA LEU A 70 -2.52 -3.06 24.69
C LEU A 70 -4.05 -3.01 24.84
N ALA A 71 -4.54 -2.62 26.03
CA ALA A 71 -5.98 -2.49 26.31
C ALA A 71 -6.66 -1.38 25.49
N LYS A 72 -5.92 -0.34 25.07
CA LYS A 72 -6.42 0.67 24.13
C LYS A 72 -6.45 0.16 22.69
N HIS A 73 -5.43 -0.58 22.28
CA HIS A 73 -5.30 -1.12 20.92
C HIS A 73 -6.00 -2.47 20.74
N GLN A 74 -7.32 -2.50 20.92
CA GLN A 74 -8.13 -3.73 20.83
C GLN A 74 -8.01 -4.44 19.48
N GLY A 75 -7.94 -3.68 18.36
CA GLY A 75 -7.72 -4.25 17.03
C GLY A 75 -6.38 -4.96 16.91
N TYR A 76 -5.30 -4.34 17.40
CA TYR A 76 -3.97 -4.95 17.45
C TYR A 76 -3.93 -6.18 18.37
N ALA A 77 -4.57 -6.11 19.54
CA ALA A 77 -4.66 -7.23 20.48
C ALA A 77 -5.35 -8.43 19.83
N LYS A 78 -6.42 -8.20 19.03
CA LYS A 78 -7.12 -9.25 18.29
C LYS A 78 -6.22 -9.96 17.27
N VAL A 79 -5.50 -9.20 16.44
CA VAL A 79 -4.59 -9.77 15.43
C VAL A 79 -3.47 -10.59 16.07
N ASN A 80 -3.02 -10.20 17.26
CA ASN A 80 -1.95 -10.88 17.98
C ASN A 80 -2.42 -11.95 18.98
N GLY A 81 -3.71 -12.32 19.00
CA GLY A 81 -4.25 -13.34 19.92
C GLY A 81 -4.25 -12.93 21.40
N LYS A 82 -4.17 -11.63 21.70
CA LYS A 82 -4.11 -11.07 23.07
C LYS A 82 -5.41 -10.38 23.52
N SER A 83 -6.53 -10.63 22.83
CA SER A 83 -7.82 -9.99 23.16
C SER A 83 -8.23 -10.18 24.62
N LYS A 84 -8.04 -11.38 25.18
CA LYS A 84 -8.42 -11.67 26.56
C LYS A 84 -7.67 -10.77 27.55
N GLU A 85 -6.35 -10.68 27.42
CA GLU A 85 -5.50 -9.81 28.25
C GLU A 85 -5.92 -8.34 28.14
N ALA A 86 -6.17 -7.87 26.92
CA ALA A 86 -6.58 -6.49 26.65
C ALA A 86 -7.93 -6.15 27.30
N LEU A 87 -8.91 -7.05 27.20
CA LEU A 87 -10.25 -6.88 27.79
C LEU A 87 -10.20 -6.93 29.32
N GLU A 88 -9.47 -7.88 29.90
CA GLU A 88 -9.31 -8.00 31.37
C GLU A 88 -8.67 -6.75 31.96
N GLN A 89 -7.63 -6.23 31.31
CA GLN A 89 -6.99 -5.00 31.77
C GLN A 89 -7.94 -3.80 31.64
N LEU A 90 -8.68 -3.67 30.53
CA LEU A 90 -9.64 -2.58 30.34
C LEU A 90 -10.76 -2.63 31.40
N ALA A 91 -11.31 -3.82 31.68
CA ALA A 91 -12.31 -4.05 32.71
C ALA A 91 -11.78 -3.69 34.11
N LYS A 92 -10.56 -4.14 34.43
CA LYS A 92 -9.89 -3.85 35.71
C LYS A 92 -9.72 -2.34 35.94
N ILE A 93 -9.26 -1.59 34.94
CA ILE A 93 -9.03 -0.15 35.05
C ILE A 93 -10.33 0.62 35.25
N ASN A 94 -11.41 0.19 34.61
CA ASN A 94 -12.72 0.82 34.73
C ASN A 94 -13.55 0.31 35.91
N GLY A 95 -13.05 -0.68 36.68
CA GLY A 95 -13.76 -1.24 37.82
C GLY A 95 -15.04 -1.99 37.46
N VAL A 96 -15.14 -2.52 36.23
CA VAL A 96 -16.33 -3.22 35.73
C VAL A 96 -16.05 -4.69 35.45
N SER A 97 -17.09 -5.52 35.44
CA SER A 97 -16.98 -6.96 35.17
C SER A 97 -16.86 -7.30 33.68
N SER A 98 -17.39 -6.45 32.80
CA SER A 98 -17.36 -6.63 31.35
C SER A 98 -17.22 -5.29 30.63
N VAL A 99 -16.50 -5.31 29.51
CA VAL A 99 -16.24 -4.16 28.63
C VAL A 99 -16.50 -4.48 27.16
N LYS A 100 -17.12 -5.64 26.87
CA LYS A 100 -17.33 -6.11 25.49
C LYS A 100 -18.17 -5.13 24.69
N ASP A 101 -19.32 -4.74 25.22
CA ASP A 101 -20.23 -3.80 24.56
C ASP A 101 -19.58 -2.43 24.31
N LEU A 102 -18.71 -1.97 25.23
CA LEU A 102 -17.93 -0.74 25.05
C LEU A 102 -16.94 -0.86 23.88
N VAL A 103 -16.25 -2.00 23.77
CA VAL A 103 -15.29 -2.25 22.68
C VAL A 103 -16.02 -2.41 21.35
N GLU A 104 -17.16 -3.10 21.33
CA GLU A 104 -18.00 -3.23 20.13
C GLU A 104 -18.50 -1.86 19.65
N ASN A 105 -19.00 -1.02 20.55
CA ASN A 105 -19.40 0.35 20.23
C ASN A 105 -18.23 1.18 19.70
N ALA A 106 -17.03 1.04 20.26
CA ALA A 106 -15.83 1.73 19.76
C ALA A 106 -15.47 1.30 18.33
N PHE A 107 -15.61 0.01 17.98
CA PHE A 107 -15.41 -0.46 16.62
C PHE A 107 -16.49 0.05 15.65
N LEU A 108 -17.74 0.18 16.09
CA LEU A 108 -18.80 0.80 15.28
C LEU A 108 -18.49 2.28 14.99
N ILE A 109 -18.06 3.03 15.99
CA ILE A 109 -17.62 4.43 15.81
C ILE A 109 -16.45 4.49 14.81
N HIS A 110 -15.42 3.66 15.00
CA HIS A 110 -14.29 3.58 14.08
C HIS A 110 -14.74 3.27 12.63
N PHE A 111 -15.69 2.35 12.46
CA PHE A 111 -16.24 2.01 11.15
C PHE A 111 -16.94 3.20 10.49
N GLU A 112 -17.76 3.95 11.22
CA GLU A 112 -18.41 5.16 10.69
C GLU A 112 -17.39 6.26 10.35
N LEU A 113 -16.40 6.50 11.23
CA LEU A 113 -15.33 7.47 10.97
C LEU A 113 -14.49 7.11 9.75
N SER A 114 -14.28 5.82 9.48
CA SER A 114 -13.52 5.34 8.32
C SER A 114 -14.20 5.62 6.98
N LYS A 115 -15.49 6.00 6.97
CA LYS A 115 -16.22 6.39 5.75
C LYS A 115 -15.99 7.84 5.35
N ILE A 116 -15.41 8.66 6.25
CA ILE A 116 -15.13 10.07 6.02
C ILE A 116 -13.80 10.18 5.24
N PHE A 117 -13.82 10.96 4.16
CA PHE A 117 -12.68 11.09 3.23
C PHE A 117 -12.05 12.49 3.18
N ASP A 118 -12.61 13.49 3.88
CA ASP A 118 -12.06 14.86 3.96
C ASP A 118 -11.61 15.17 5.40
N TRP A 119 -10.47 14.61 5.80
CA TRP A 119 -9.85 14.83 7.10
C TRP A 119 -8.80 15.94 7.09
N THR A 120 -8.83 16.78 8.11
CA THR A 120 -7.75 17.71 8.46
C THR A 120 -7.10 17.28 9.78
N PHE A 121 -5.78 17.21 9.80
CA PHE A 121 -4.99 16.88 10.98
C PHE A 121 -4.56 18.15 11.70
N LYS A 122 -4.82 18.21 13.01
CA LYS A 122 -4.32 19.24 13.93
C LYS A 122 -3.49 18.59 15.02
N LEU A 123 -2.33 19.15 15.34
CA LEU A 123 -1.38 18.56 16.28
C LEU A 123 -1.15 19.48 17.49
N SER A 124 -2.23 19.83 18.18
CA SER A 124 -2.23 20.74 19.33
C SER A 124 -1.32 20.29 20.48
N ALA A 125 -1.02 18.99 20.57
CA ALA A 125 -0.04 18.43 21.51
C ALA A 125 1.42 18.87 21.25
N LEU A 126 1.71 19.41 20.07
CA LEU A 126 3.06 19.78 19.65
C LEU A 126 3.25 21.30 19.71
N SER A 127 4.45 21.74 20.05
CA SER A 127 4.85 23.15 20.01
C SER A 127 5.42 23.55 18.64
N GLU A 128 5.42 24.84 18.34
CA GLU A 128 6.13 25.36 17.18
C GLU A 128 7.66 25.27 17.34
N PRO A 129 8.42 25.07 16.26
CA PRO A 129 7.98 24.96 14.85
C PRO A 129 7.60 23.52 14.43
N LEU A 130 7.65 22.55 15.34
CA LEU A 130 7.40 21.14 15.03
C LEU A 130 5.96 20.92 14.57
N ARG A 131 5.00 21.52 15.28
CA ARG A 131 3.58 21.43 14.95
C ARG A 131 3.31 21.81 13.50
N GLY A 132 3.69 23.01 13.06
CA GLY A 132 3.43 23.45 11.69
C GLY A 132 4.08 22.54 10.63
N LYS A 133 5.27 21.99 10.90
CA LYS A 133 5.95 21.05 9.99
C LYS A 133 5.22 19.70 9.89
N ALA A 134 4.82 19.13 11.03
CA ALA A 134 4.14 17.84 11.08
C ALA A 134 2.71 17.93 10.53
N GLU A 135 1.98 19.02 10.81
CA GLU A 135 0.67 19.28 10.21
C GLU A 135 0.77 19.47 8.70
N LYS A 136 1.77 20.22 8.19
CA LYS A 136 2.01 20.36 6.75
C LYS A 136 2.23 18.98 6.12
N LEU A 137 3.08 18.13 6.72
CA LEU A 137 3.37 16.78 6.23
C LEU A 137 2.10 15.92 6.16
N LEU A 138 1.37 15.76 7.27
CA LEU A 138 0.20 14.87 7.35
C LEU A 138 -0.93 15.35 6.43
N ASN A 139 -1.27 16.64 6.47
CA ASN A 139 -2.33 17.20 5.63
C ASN A 139 -1.97 17.15 4.15
N THR A 140 -0.69 17.38 3.79
CA THR A 140 -0.25 17.26 2.39
C THR A 140 -0.28 15.82 1.92
N ALA A 141 0.13 14.87 2.76
CA ALA A 141 0.05 13.45 2.45
C ALA A 141 -1.39 13.04 2.15
N TYR A 142 -2.29 13.29 3.11
CA TYR A 142 -3.69 12.88 3.01
C TYR A 142 -4.41 13.54 1.83
N LYS A 143 -4.28 14.87 1.69
CA LYS A 143 -4.91 15.63 0.60
C LYS A 143 -4.46 15.19 -0.80
N ASN A 144 -3.24 14.68 -0.92
CA ASN A 144 -2.68 14.19 -2.19
C ASN A 144 -2.74 12.66 -2.30
N ASN A 145 -3.68 12.00 -1.60
CA ASN A 145 -3.95 10.57 -1.68
C ASN A 145 -2.75 9.68 -1.35
N PHE A 146 -1.82 10.16 -0.52
CA PHE A 146 -0.78 9.32 0.02
C PHE A 146 -1.27 8.57 1.26
N LEU A 147 -0.95 7.28 1.33
CA LEU A 147 -1.33 6.41 2.44
C LEU A 147 -0.11 5.61 2.90
N LEU A 148 0.20 5.68 4.19
CA LEU A 148 1.27 4.89 4.78
C LEU A 148 0.70 3.59 5.34
N LYS A 149 1.22 2.44 4.89
CA LYS A 149 0.88 1.10 5.41
C LYS A 149 2.16 0.34 5.73
N GLY A 150 2.46 0.21 7.02
CA GLY A 150 3.75 -0.32 7.46
C GLY A 150 4.90 0.52 6.90
N ASN A 151 5.84 -0.13 6.22
CA ASN A 151 7.01 0.51 5.61
C ASN A 151 6.76 1.04 4.19
N TRP A 152 5.52 0.94 3.69
CA TRP A 152 5.19 1.30 2.31
C TRP A 152 4.39 2.59 2.27
N LEU A 153 4.84 3.53 1.43
CA LEU A 153 4.06 4.69 1.01
C LEU A 153 3.31 4.35 -0.27
N TYR A 154 1.99 4.40 -0.18
CA TYR A 154 1.07 4.24 -1.30
C TYR A 154 0.66 5.61 -1.82
N TYR A 155 0.39 5.70 -3.12
CA TYR A 155 -0.37 6.76 -3.75
C TYR A 155 -1.58 6.13 -4.43
N ILE A 156 -2.78 6.57 -4.05
CA ILE A 156 -4.05 6.10 -4.58
C ILE A 156 -4.56 7.11 -5.62
N GLY A 157 -4.87 6.64 -6.82
CA GLY A 157 -5.36 7.54 -7.87
C GLY A 157 -6.75 8.10 -7.55
N LYS A 158 -7.02 9.32 -8.04
CA LYS A 158 -8.32 9.98 -7.83
C LYS A 158 -9.49 9.20 -8.43
N ASN A 159 -9.24 8.53 -9.56
CA ASN A 159 -10.21 7.71 -10.27
C ASN A 159 -10.10 6.22 -9.95
N HIS A 160 -9.46 5.84 -8.82
CA HIS A 160 -9.17 4.44 -8.47
C HIS A 160 -10.38 3.51 -8.69
N GLY A 161 -11.54 3.82 -8.10
CA GLY A 161 -12.74 2.99 -8.23
C GLY A 161 -13.29 2.89 -9.66
N LYS A 162 -13.23 3.99 -10.42
CA LYS A 162 -13.66 4.00 -11.83
C LYS A 162 -12.73 3.15 -12.70
N ILE A 163 -11.41 3.29 -12.51
CA ILE A 163 -10.40 2.51 -13.24
C ILE A 163 -10.55 1.01 -12.92
N GLU A 164 -10.77 0.67 -11.66
CA GLU A 164 -11.05 -0.69 -11.23
C GLU A 164 -12.30 -1.26 -11.91
N GLU A 165 -13.42 -0.55 -11.85
CA GLU A 165 -14.68 -0.97 -12.46
C GLU A 165 -14.53 -1.23 -13.97
N GLU A 166 -13.90 -0.30 -14.70
CA GLU A 166 -13.67 -0.43 -16.13
C GLU A 166 -12.73 -1.61 -16.48
N SER A 167 -11.64 -1.77 -15.72
CA SER A 167 -10.66 -2.85 -15.93
C SER A 167 -11.24 -4.23 -15.65
N ILE A 168 -11.97 -4.37 -14.55
CA ILE A 168 -12.66 -5.61 -14.19
C ILE A 168 -13.78 -5.90 -15.20
N GLY A 169 -14.52 -4.88 -15.65
CA GLY A 169 -15.54 -5.00 -16.70
C GLY A 169 -14.97 -5.59 -18.00
N ARG A 170 -13.84 -5.07 -18.49
CA ARG A 170 -13.12 -5.62 -19.66
C ARG A 170 -12.70 -7.07 -19.44
N THR A 171 -12.16 -7.37 -18.26
CA THR A 171 -11.70 -8.72 -17.90
C THR A 171 -12.85 -9.72 -17.89
N ILE A 172 -14.00 -9.37 -17.33
CA ILE A 172 -15.19 -10.23 -17.31
C ILE A 172 -15.69 -10.51 -18.73
N GLN A 173 -15.72 -9.51 -19.61
CA GLN A 173 -16.09 -9.70 -21.01
C GLN A 173 -15.13 -10.65 -21.74
N LEU A 174 -13.82 -10.49 -21.50
CA LEU A 174 -12.80 -11.37 -22.05
C LEU A 174 -12.99 -12.82 -21.59
N LEU A 175 -13.16 -13.05 -20.28
CA LEU A 175 -13.37 -14.38 -19.72
C LEU A 175 -14.65 -15.05 -20.26
N LYS A 176 -15.73 -14.28 -20.50
CA LYS A 176 -16.98 -14.77 -21.09
C LYS A 176 -16.86 -15.13 -22.57
N SER A 177 -15.85 -14.61 -23.28
CA SER A 177 -15.70 -14.84 -24.71
C SER A 177 -15.26 -16.26 -25.08
N ASN A 178 -14.82 -17.06 -24.10
CA ASN A 178 -14.25 -18.41 -24.30
C ASN A 178 -13.11 -18.47 -25.34
N LYS A 179 -12.46 -17.33 -25.61
CA LYS A 179 -11.31 -17.26 -26.49
C LYS A 179 -10.05 -17.75 -25.76
N ASP A 180 -9.06 -18.15 -26.54
CA ASP A 180 -7.74 -18.50 -26.03
C ASP A 180 -7.06 -17.26 -25.42
N LEU A 181 -7.00 -17.21 -24.09
CA LEU A 181 -6.40 -16.10 -23.33
C LEU A 181 -4.90 -15.97 -23.58
N LEU A 182 -4.18 -17.07 -23.82
CA LEU A 182 -2.76 -17.04 -24.12
C LEU A 182 -2.53 -16.40 -25.48
N TYR A 183 -3.32 -16.78 -26.48
CA TYR A 183 -3.25 -16.16 -27.80
C TYR A 183 -3.53 -14.66 -27.73
N ILE A 184 -4.56 -14.24 -26.97
CA ILE A 184 -4.90 -12.82 -26.81
C ILE A 184 -3.80 -12.07 -26.06
N ALA A 185 -3.24 -12.65 -25.00
CA ALA A 185 -2.12 -12.04 -24.27
C ALA A 185 -0.91 -11.84 -25.18
N ILE A 186 -0.54 -12.85 -25.97
CA ILE A 186 0.55 -12.76 -26.94
C ILE A 186 0.26 -11.67 -27.97
N SER A 187 -0.91 -11.66 -28.60
CA SER A 187 -1.24 -10.68 -29.64
C SER A 187 -1.33 -9.24 -29.12
N SER A 188 -1.79 -9.06 -27.88
CA SER A 188 -1.99 -7.73 -27.29
C SER A 188 -0.73 -7.14 -26.66
N VAL A 189 0.16 -7.98 -26.13
CA VAL A 189 1.29 -7.53 -25.29
C VAL A 189 2.65 -7.67 -25.99
N SER A 190 2.81 -8.60 -26.95
CA SER A 190 4.11 -9.00 -27.50
C SER A 190 4.91 -7.89 -28.20
N GLU A 191 4.26 -6.84 -28.70
CA GLU A 191 4.96 -5.69 -29.30
C GLU A 191 5.78 -4.90 -28.26
N LYS A 192 5.35 -4.97 -27.00
CA LYS A 192 5.81 -4.10 -25.91
C LYS A 192 6.54 -4.86 -24.80
N ALA A 193 6.07 -6.07 -24.48
CA ALA A 193 6.63 -6.94 -23.45
C ALA A 193 6.57 -8.41 -23.88
N THR A 194 7.47 -9.23 -23.36
CA THR A 194 7.48 -10.68 -23.59
C THR A 194 6.50 -11.37 -22.65
N VAL A 195 5.69 -12.29 -23.19
CA VAL A 195 4.79 -13.17 -22.43
C VAL A 195 5.53 -14.46 -22.09
N LEU A 196 5.62 -14.80 -20.80
CA LEU A 196 6.14 -16.08 -20.35
C LEU A 196 5.04 -17.13 -20.36
N ILE A 197 5.04 -18.00 -21.37
CA ILE A 197 3.94 -18.93 -21.66
C ILE A 197 3.63 -19.86 -20.47
N ASN A 198 4.65 -20.46 -19.85
CA ASN A 198 4.45 -21.42 -18.75
C ASN A 198 3.87 -20.73 -17.51
N GLU A 199 4.43 -19.59 -17.13
CA GLU A 199 3.97 -18.77 -16.02
C GLU A 199 2.56 -18.22 -16.28
N PHE A 200 2.28 -17.76 -17.50
CA PHE A 200 0.96 -17.28 -17.87
C PHE A 200 -0.11 -18.38 -17.80
N ASN A 201 0.17 -19.56 -18.36
CA ASN A 201 -0.76 -20.70 -18.27
C ASN A 201 -0.98 -21.13 -16.82
N THR A 202 0.06 -21.10 -15.99
CA THR A 202 -0.05 -21.39 -14.57
C THR A 202 -0.92 -20.35 -13.86
N PHE A 203 -0.73 -19.07 -14.17
CA PHE A 203 -1.58 -17.99 -13.67
C PHE A 203 -3.05 -18.21 -14.05
N ILE A 204 -3.37 -18.50 -15.32
CA ILE A 204 -4.74 -18.80 -15.76
C ILE A 204 -5.33 -19.99 -15.00
N LYS A 205 -4.56 -21.06 -14.82
CA LYS A 205 -4.99 -22.22 -14.04
C LYS A 205 -5.34 -21.83 -12.59
N MET A 206 -4.48 -21.05 -11.94
CA MET A 206 -4.71 -20.61 -10.55
C MET A 206 -5.95 -19.71 -10.43
N ILE A 207 -6.19 -18.84 -11.42
CA ILE A 207 -7.43 -18.05 -11.49
C ILE A 207 -8.61 -19.00 -11.58
N ASN A 208 -8.67 -19.89 -12.57
CA ASN A 208 -9.77 -20.84 -12.74
C ASN A 208 -10.03 -21.68 -11.49
N ASP A 209 -9.00 -22.24 -10.85
CA ASP A 209 -9.11 -23.00 -9.61
C ASP A 209 -9.72 -22.15 -8.48
N THR A 210 -9.44 -20.84 -8.46
CA THR A 210 -10.00 -19.89 -7.49
C THR A 210 -11.46 -19.58 -7.82
N LEU A 211 -11.80 -19.41 -9.11
CA LEU A 211 -13.17 -19.20 -9.58
C LEU A 211 -14.08 -20.37 -9.25
N GLU A 212 -13.58 -21.61 -9.38
CA GLU A 212 -14.36 -22.80 -9.06
C GLU A 212 -14.66 -22.92 -7.57
N LYS A 213 -13.72 -22.48 -6.71
CA LYS A 213 -13.88 -22.52 -5.24
C LYS A 213 -14.81 -21.43 -4.72
N LEU A 214 -14.76 -20.26 -5.33
CA LEU A 214 -15.70 -19.17 -5.06
C LEU A 214 -17.02 -19.49 -5.75
N LYS A 215 -17.98 -20.10 -5.04
CA LYS A 215 -19.31 -20.49 -5.58
C LYS A 215 -20.07 -19.30 -6.20
N ARG A 216 -19.76 -18.88 -7.44
CA ARG A 216 -20.50 -17.94 -8.32
C ARG A 216 -21.09 -16.65 -7.71
N SER A 217 -20.76 -16.29 -6.47
CA SER A 217 -21.29 -15.14 -5.77
C SER A 217 -20.18 -14.11 -5.55
N GLU A 218 -20.36 -12.98 -6.23
CA GLU A 218 -19.75 -11.66 -6.01
C GLU A 218 -18.46 -11.36 -6.80
N ASN A 219 -18.60 -10.42 -7.74
CA ASN A 219 -17.53 -9.84 -8.56
C ASN A 219 -16.39 -9.19 -7.73
N ILE A 220 -16.61 -8.94 -6.43
CA ILE A 220 -15.67 -8.23 -5.55
C ILE A 220 -14.46 -9.12 -5.19
N LEU A 221 -14.68 -10.42 -4.90
CA LEU A 221 -13.59 -11.37 -4.60
C LEU A 221 -12.70 -11.66 -5.82
N MET A 222 -13.18 -11.40 -7.04
CA MET A 222 -12.42 -11.58 -8.27
C MET A 222 -11.28 -10.59 -8.42
N ALA A 223 -11.51 -9.33 -8.04
CA ALA A 223 -10.57 -8.24 -8.28
C ALA A 223 -9.24 -8.45 -7.53
N GLU A 224 -9.29 -8.98 -6.31
CA GLU A 224 -8.10 -9.25 -5.49
C GLU A 224 -7.15 -10.26 -6.17
N TYR A 225 -7.70 -11.33 -6.75
CA TYR A 225 -6.89 -12.37 -7.42
C TYR A 225 -6.44 -11.98 -8.84
N LEU A 226 -7.20 -11.09 -9.49
CA LEU A 226 -6.87 -10.61 -10.83
C LEU A 226 -5.83 -9.50 -10.80
N THR A 227 -5.66 -8.79 -9.69
CA THR A 227 -4.71 -7.68 -9.57
C THR A 227 -3.29 -8.11 -9.95
N GLY A 228 -2.56 -7.21 -10.61
CA GLY A 228 -1.14 -7.39 -10.90
C GLY A 228 -0.37 -6.10 -10.76
N LYS A 229 0.95 -6.19 -10.87
CA LYS A 229 1.83 -5.05 -10.66
C LYS A 229 3.06 -5.08 -11.56
N TRP A 230 3.33 -3.94 -12.18
CA TRP A 230 4.64 -3.64 -12.74
C TRP A 230 5.62 -3.29 -11.63
N MET A 231 6.81 -3.87 -11.70
CA MET A 231 7.88 -3.66 -10.72
C MET A 231 9.17 -3.28 -11.43
N ILE A 232 9.81 -2.22 -10.94
CA ILE A 232 11.14 -1.78 -11.35
C ILE A 232 12.00 -1.45 -10.13
N PHE A 233 13.27 -1.81 -10.17
CA PHE A 233 14.22 -1.47 -9.11
C PHE A 233 15.04 -0.26 -9.52
N VAL A 234 15.02 0.82 -8.73
CA VAL A 234 15.74 2.06 -9.03
C VAL A 234 16.60 2.48 -7.86
N LYS A 235 17.68 3.22 -8.14
CA LYS A 235 18.65 3.62 -7.12
C LYS A 235 18.02 4.58 -6.10
N LYS A 236 18.45 4.48 -4.82
CA LYS A 236 17.91 5.26 -3.71
C LYS A 236 17.97 6.79 -3.92
N ASP A 237 18.97 7.29 -4.65
CA ASP A 237 19.19 8.72 -4.91
C ASP A 237 18.13 9.34 -5.85
N ILE A 238 17.63 8.58 -6.82
CA ILE A 238 16.57 9.02 -7.74
C ILE A 238 15.17 8.55 -7.34
N TYR A 239 15.07 7.65 -6.36
CA TYR A 239 13.86 6.90 -6.04
C TYR A 239 12.61 7.76 -5.78
N PRO A 240 12.63 8.78 -4.89
CA PRO A 240 11.45 9.64 -4.68
C PRO A 240 11.05 10.43 -5.93
N LYS A 241 12.03 10.94 -6.68
CA LYS A 241 11.80 11.74 -7.90
C LYS A 241 11.21 10.90 -9.01
N PHE A 242 11.72 9.69 -9.20
CA PHE A 242 11.22 8.73 -10.18
C PHE A 242 9.77 8.35 -9.88
N PHE A 243 9.46 8.03 -8.62
CA PHE A 243 8.10 7.71 -8.20
C PHE A 243 7.11 8.85 -8.44
N LYS A 244 7.46 10.08 -8.00
CA LYS A 244 6.64 11.27 -8.23
C LYS A 244 6.42 11.51 -9.73
N ARG A 245 7.45 11.30 -10.56
CA ARG A 245 7.33 11.47 -12.00
C ARG A 245 6.38 10.47 -12.65
N ILE A 246 6.32 9.22 -12.17
CA ILE A 246 5.31 8.26 -12.67
C ILE A 246 3.91 8.75 -12.32
N ILE A 247 3.68 9.24 -11.10
CA ILE A 247 2.39 9.83 -10.71
C ILE A 247 2.02 10.98 -11.65
N GLU A 248 2.96 11.87 -11.96
CA GLU A 248 2.72 13.01 -12.87
C GLU A 248 2.43 12.58 -14.31
N VAL A 249 3.11 11.54 -14.82
CA VAL A 249 2.93 11.06 -16.20
C VAL A 249 1.62 10.31 -16.37
N LEU A 250 1.22 9.50 -15.38
CA LEU A 250 -0.06 8.80 -15.39
C LEU A 250 -1.23 9.74 -15.05
N GLY A 251 -1.02 10.72 -14.18
CA GLY A 251 -2.05 11.68 -13.78
C GLY A 251 -3.31 11.01 -13.22
N ASP A 252 -4.45 11.30 -13.85
CA ASP A 252 -5.76 10.76 -13.47
C ASP A 252 -5.96 9.28 -13.85
N GLU A 253 -4.97 8.68 -14.52
CA GLU A 253 -4.94 7.27 -14.93
C GLU A 253 -4.20 6.38 -13.94
N VAL A 254 -3.70 6.95 -12.84
CA VAL A 254 -3.14 6.14 -11.77
C VAL A 254 -4.24 5.29 -11.13
N TYR A 255 -4.03 3.98 -11.03
CA TYR A 255 -4.79 3.11 -10.14
C TYR A 255 -4.19 3.16 -8.72
N GLU A 256 -3.07 2.47 -8.50
CA GLU A 256 -2.32 2.47 -7.24
C GLU A 256 -0.82 2.37 -7.51
N LEU A 257 -0.01 3.10 -6.75
CA LEU A 257 1.44 3.01 -6.76
C LEU A 257 1.98 2.87 -5.34
N LYS A 258 3.12 2.19 -5.16
CA LYS A 258 3.81 2.19 -3.86
C LYS A 258 5.33 2.11 -3.93
N ILE A 259 5.95 2.61 -2.88
CA ILE A 259 7.39 2.56 -2.61
C ILE A 259 7.68 2.17 -1.15
N ASP A 260 8.78 1.46 -0.93
CA ASP A 260 9.26 1.03 0.39
C ASP A 260 10.15 2.11 1.02
N ASP A 261 10.17 2.18 2.33
CA ASP A 261 11.03 3.11 3.06
C ASP A 261 12.53 2.75 3.04
N GLY A 262 12.88 1.57 2.53
CA GLY A 262 14.24 1.09 2.39
C GLY A 262 14.86 0.59 3.69
N SER A 263 14.06 0.43 4.75
CA SER A 263 14.48 -0.16 6.02
C SER A 263 14.49 -1.69 6.01
N SER A 264 13.88 -2.31 4.99
CA SER A 264 13.80 -3.77 4.91
C SER A 264 15.19 -4.40 4.69
N GLN A 265 15.51 -5.39 5.52
CA GLN A 265 16.78 -6.15 5.48
C GLN A 265 16.99 -6.94 4.17
N PHE A 266 15.96 -7.06 3.34
CA PHE A 266 16.00 -7.76 2.06
C PHE A 266 16.58 -6.91 0.93
N HIS A 267 16.82 -5.61 1.16
CA HIS A 267 17.48 -4.74 0.21
C HIS A 267 19.00 -4.78 0.40
N SER A 268 19.62 -5.87 -0.07
CA SER A 268 21.07 -6.01 -0.16
C SER A 268 21.72 -5.01 -1.14
N ASN A 269 20.91 -4.33 -1.96
CA ASN A 269 21.34 -3.48 -3.05
C ASN A 269 20.92 -2.03 -2.85
N LYS A 270 21.70 -1.10 -3.41
CA LYS A 270 21.48 0.37 -3.44
C LYS A 270 20.17 0.79 -4.14
N GLU A 271 19.25 -0.13 -4.35
CA GLU A 271 18.09 -0.03 -5.22
C GLU A 271 16.84 -0.53 -4.51
N LEU A 272 15.74 0.17 -4.72
CA LEU A 272 14.46 -0.08 -4.08
C LEU A 272 13.37 -0.30 -5.14
N PRO A 273 12.35 -1.12 -4.84
CA PRO A 273 11.27 -1.40 -5.78
C PRO A 273 10.31 -0.21 -5.88
N VAL A 274 10.02 0.23 -7.10
CA VAL A 274 8.84 1.03 -7.43
C VAL A 274 7.80 0.08 -8.00
N ILE A 275 6.62 0.10 -7.41
CA ILE A 275 5.53 -0.81 -7.77
C ILE A 275 4.35 0.01 -8.28
N VAL A 276 3.86 -0.34 -9.47
CA VAL A 276 2.70 0.29 -10.11
C VAL A 276 1.67 -0.79 -10.38
N TYR A 277 0.52 -0.68 -9.71
CA TYR A 277 -0.55 -1.67 -9.78
C TYR A 277 -1.45 -1.46 -10.99
N VAL A 278 -2.03 -2.58 -11.40
CA VAL A 278 -3.06 -2.68 -12.43
C VAL A 278 -4.20 -3.51 -11.85
N PRO A 279 -5.48 -3.09 -11.96
CA PRO A 279 -6.59 -3.80 -11.32
C PRO A 279 -6.77 -5.23 -11.83
N SER A 280 -6.39 -5.50 -13.08
CA SER A 280 -6.44 -6.84 -13.66
C SER A 280 -5.25 -7.17 -14.55
N ALA A 281 -4.59 -8.28 -14.25
CA ALA A 281 -3.55 -8.92 -15.05
C ALA A 281 -4.04 -9.45 -16.41
N LEU A 282 -5.34 -9.32 -16.70
CA LEU A 282 -5.97 -9.65 -17.99
C LEU A 282 -6.50 -8.42 -18.73
N ASP A 283 -6.34 -7.22 -18.18
CA ASP A 283 -6.66 -5.97 -18.86
C ASP A 283 -5.48 -5.47 -19.69
N PHE A 284 -5.23 -6.15 -20.81
CA PHE A 284 -4.03 -5.94 -21.63
C PHE A 284 -3.86 -4.49 -22.10
N GLU A 285 -4.96 -3.79 -22.38
CA GLU A 285 -4.93 -2.37 -22.78
C GLU A 285 -4.33 -1.50 -21.66
N TYR A 286 -4.84 -1.66 -20.44
CA TYR A 286 -4.36 -0.88 -19.30
C TYR A 286 -2.95 -1.30 -18.88
N ILE A 287 -2.61 -2.59 -18.95
CA ILE A 287 -1.25 -3.09 -18.70
C ILE A 287 -0.22 -2.40 -19.60
N ILE A 288 -0.51 -2.29 -20.90
CA ILE A 288 0.38 -1.63 -21.87
C ILE A 288 0.43 -0.12 -21.65
N LYS A 289 -0.71 0.52 -21.36
CA LYS A 289 -0.76 1.95 -21.05
C LYS A 289 0.14 2.32 -19.87
N VAL A 290 0.06 1.54 -18.78
CA VAL A 290 0.91 1.73 -17.61
C VAL A 290 2.37 1.46 -17.95
N GLU A 291 2.65 0.42 -18.73
CA GLU A 291 4.01 0.07 -19.14
C GLU A 291 4.69 1.17 -19.97
N ASP A 292 4.01 1.71 -20.98
CA ASP A 292 4.50 2.80 -21.82
C ASP A 292 4.78 4.06 -20.98
N SER A 293 3.93 4.32 -19.97
CA SER A 293 4.11 5.44 -19.03
C SER A 293 5.35 5.26 -18.17
N ILE A 294 5.58 4.06 -17.62
CA ILE A 294 6.79 3.74 -16.85
C ILE A 294 8.03 3.86 -17.74
N LYS A 295 8.01 3.30 -18.96
CA LYS A 295 9.13 3.39 -19.92
C LYS A 295 9.48 4.82 -20.28
N LYS A 296 8.48 5.69 -20.45
CA LYS A 296 8.70 7.12 -20.70
C LYS A 296 9.51 7.75 -19.55
N VAL A 297 9.12 7.48 -18.30
CA VAL A 297 9.87 7.97 -17.14
C VAL A 297 11.25 7.33 -17.03
N MET A 298 11.39 6.03 -17.31
CA MET A 298 12.69 5.36 -17.36
C MET A 298 13.65 6.05 -18.35
N LYS A 299 13.16 6.44 -19.52
CA LYS A 299 13.95 7.18 -20.51
C LYS A 299 14.38 8.56 -19.99
N GLU A 300 13.48 9.30 -19.34
CA GLU A 300 13.79 10.61 -18.73
C GLU A 300 14.91 10.51 -17.67
N PHE A 301 14.94 9.40 -16.92
CA PHE A 301 15.93 9.15 -15.87
C PHE A 301 17.14 8.31 -16.32
N ASN A 302 17.28 8.02 -17.62
CA ASN A 302 18.33 7.16 -18.19
C ASN A 302 18.43 5.78 -17.51
N ILE A 303 17.29 5.16 -17.20
CA ILE A 303 17.20 3.84 -16.56
C ILE A 303 17.09 2.76 -17.64
N ASN A 304 18.16 1.98 -17.78
CA ASN A 304 18.20 0.82 -18.68
C ASN A 304 18.09 -0.47 -17.88
N LYS A 305 16.88 -0.79 -17.42
CA LYS A 305 16.60 -1.97 -16.60
C LYS A 305 15.36 -2.71 -17.07
N ASP A 306 15.25 -3.96 -16.65
CA ASP A 306 14.08 -4.75 -16.92
C ASP A 306 12.88 -4.32 -16.06
N LEU A 307 11.70 -4.44 -16.63
CA LEU A 307 10.41 -4.19 -15.99
C LEU A 307 9.67 -5.53 -15.90
N PHE A 308 9.14 -5.87 -14.72
CA PHE A 308 8.51 -7.18 -14.45
C PHE A 308 7.05 -7.01 -14.07
N PHE A 309 6.14 -7.74 -14.71
CA PHE A 309 4.73 -7.78 -14.32
C PHE A 309 4.42 -9.03 -13.51
N LYS A 310 4.13 -8.86 -12.22
CA LYS A 310 3.82 -9.92 -11.28
C LYS A 310 2.33 -9.91 -10.91
N PRO A 311 1.56 -10.99 -11.15
CA PRO A 311 0.22 -11.15 -10.60
C PRO A 311 0.25 -11.26 -9.07
N ASP A 312 -0.76 -10.75 -8.38
CA ASP A 312 -0.82 -10.78 -6.92
C ASP A 312 -1.06 -12.19 -6.37
N ILE A 313 -1.79 -13.03 -7.10
CA ILE A 313 -1.93 -14.45 -6.76
C ILE A 313 -0.59 -15.19 -6.65
N PHE A 314 0.46 -14.77 -7.39
CA PHE A 314 1.81 -15.33 -7.21
C PHE A 314 2.44 -14.91 -5.88
N THR A 315 2.20 -13.69 -5.42
CA THR A 315 2.62 -13.21 -4.08
C THR A 315 1.92 -14.02 -2.99
N GLU A 316 0.61 -14.24 -3.10
CA GLU A 316 -0.19 -15.01 -2.14
C GLU A 316 0.22 -16.48 -2.05
N LYS A 317 0.59 -17.09 -3.18
CA LYS A 317 1.07 -18.47 -3.23
C LYS A 317 2.55 -18.64 -2.89
N GLY A 318 3.25 -17.56 -2.51
CA GLY A 318 4.66 -17.64 -2.14
C GLY A 318 5.62 -17.84 -3.31
N ILE A 319 5.21 -17.53 -4.54
CA ILE A 319 6.04 -17.68 -5.75
C ILE A 319 6.99 -16.48 -5.82
N TYR A 320 8.23 -16.71 -5.38
CA TYR A 320 9.32 -15.75 -5.39
C TYR A 320 10.57 -16.37 -6.02
N SER A 321 11.45 -15.52 -6.54
CA SER A 321 12.75 -15.94 -7.06
C SER A 321 13.51 -16.76 -6.01
N GLY A 322 13.98 -17.95 -6.41
CA GLY A 322 14.71 -18.87 -5.53
C GLY A 322 13.84 -19.81 -4.70
N ASN A 323 12.52 -19.60 -4.65
CA ASN A 323 11.58 -20.42 -3.88
C ASN A 323 10.60 -21.21 -4.76
N SER A 324 10.70 -21.07 -6.09
CA SER A 324 9.84 -21.75 -7.06
C SER A 324 10.62 -22.02 -8.35
N GLU A 325 10.25 -23.07 -9.07
CA GLU A 325 10.71 -23.32 -10.44
C GLU A 325 10.15 -22.31 -11.44
N LEU A 326 9.04 -21.65 -11.10
CA LEU A 326 8.40 -20.61 -11.90
C LEU A 326 9.07 -19.26 -11.70
N LYS A 327 9.14 -18.46 -12.76
CA LYS A 327 9.42 -17.03 -12.61
C LYS A 327 8.26 -16.37 -11.85
N PRO A 328 8.55 -15.38 -10.98
CA PRO A 328 7.50 -14.72 -10.20
C PRO A 328 6.74 -13.65 -11.01
N TYR A 329 6.85 -13.64 -12.34
CA TYR A 329 6.24 -12.66 -13.24
C TYR A 329 5.75 -13.35 -14.52
N ILE A 330 4.71 -12.81 -15.15
CA ILE A 330 4.11 -13.36 -16.38
C ILE A 330 4.45 -12.53 -17.62
N TYR A 331 4.73 -11.24 -17.43
CA TYR A 331 5.26 -10.36 -18.48
C TYR A 331 6.59 -9.77 -18.04
N PHE A 332 7.49 -9.57 -19.00
CA PHE A 332 8.70 -8.80 -18.75
C PHE A 332 9.09 -7.99 -19.96
N THR A 333 9.68 -6.83 -19.70
CA THR A 333 10.25 -5.98 -20.75
C THR A 333 11.72 -5.76 -20.47
N SER A 334 12.58 -6.08 -21.44
CA SER A 334 13.99 -5.68 -21.39
C SER A 334 14.24 -4.45 -22.23
N VAL A 335 14.91 -3.45 -21.65
CA VAL A 335 15.41 -2.27 -22.39
C VAL A 335 16.51 -2.68 -23.37
N GLN A 336 17.23 -3.77 -23.07
CA GLN A 336 18.06 -4.45 -24.07
C GLN A 336 17.15 -5.32 -24.93
N ARG A 337 16.58 -4.75 -26.01
CA ARG A 337 16.30 -5.59 -27.17
C ARG A 337 17.65 -6.19 -27.58
N ARG A 338 17.96 -7.42 -27.13
CA ARG A 338 18.73 -8.31 -27.99
C ARG A 338 17.97 -8.26 -29.30
N LYS A 339 18.60 -7.72 -30.35
CA LYS A 339 18.18 -8.02 -31.71
C LYS A 339 18.14 -9.55 -31.73
N ALA A 340 16.97 -10.13 -31.54
CA ALA A 340 16.75 -11.50 -31.91
C ALA A 340 17.03 -11.47 -33.41
N THR A 341 18.22 -11.94 -33.75
CA THR A 341 18.59 -12.34 -35.09
C THR A 341 17.37 -13.02 -35.68
N ALA A 342 16.87 -12.43 -36.76
CA ALA A 342 16.15 -13.17 -37.77
C ALA A 342 16.96 -14.44 -38.00
N TYR A 343 16.49 -15.57 -37.47
CA TYR A 343 16.93 -16.84 -37.98
C TYR A 343 16.31 -16.91 -39.37
N ARG A 344 17.22 -16.70 -40.32
CA ARG A 344 17.05 -16.93 -41.76
C ARG A 344 16.74 -18.42 -41.99
N ALA A 345 15.95 -18.62 -43.04
CA ALA A 345 15.70 -19.84 -43.81
C ALA A 345 14.88 -20.93 -43.14
#